data_AF-M6VU56-F1
#
_entry.id   AF-M6VU56-F1
#
_cell.length_a   1.000
_cell.length_b   1.000
_cell.length_c   1.000
_cell.angle_alpha   90.00
_cell.angle_beta   90.00
_cell.angle_gamma   90.00
#
_symmetry.space_group_name_H-M   'P 1'
#
loop_
_entity.id
_entity.type
_entity.pdbx_description
1 polymer ?
#
loop_
_entity_poly.entity_id
_entity_poly.type
_entity_poly.pdbx_seq_one_letter_code
_entity_poly.pdbx_strand_id
1 'polypeptide(L)'
;MVVGSDLDKDFEKFQHKLPVLSLINTYNDDELLDWVNKTDPDGLYSVEWKIDGASIVLYYENGMLKNGVTRGSGGIGDDVTDNIRTVRNIPLRLPEPITVYLRGEVFMTFKDFEEFNELSSGKYANPRNLSAGSIKQKNSADTAKRPLRIFTYDATFPGFTKKFKTHQQILSKLEKLTFPVPPDTVFVNGSKIAETIKDFKRKKIL
;
A
#
# COMPACT_ATOMS: atom_id res chain seq x y z
N MET A 1 -45.00 8.73 10.95
CA MET A 1 -44.34 7.59 10.29
C MET A 1 -42.98 8.08 9.81
N VAL A 2 -41.92 7.65 10.46
CA VAL A 2 -40.55 8.06 10.11
C VAL A 2 -40.15 7.23 8.91
N VAL A 3 -40.10 7.86 7.73
CA VAL A 3 -39.46 7.27 6.56
C VAL A 3 -37.96 7.36 6.85
N GLY A 4 -37.36 6.25 7.25
CA GLY A 4 -35.92 6.13 7.38
C GLY A 4 -35.30 6.37 6.03
N SER A 5 -34.67 7.53 5.86
CA SER A 5 -33.78 7.74 4.73
C SER A 5 -32.64 6.74 4.86
N ASP A 6 -32.64 5.72 4.01
CA ASP A 6 -31.43 4.99 3.64
C ASP A 6 -30.46 6.03 3.05
N LEU A 7 -29.76 6.73 3.93
CA LEU A 7 -28.63 7.57 3.57
C LEU A 7 -27.53 6.62 3.14
N ASP A 8 -27.45 6.38 1.84
CA ASP A 8 -26.23 5.96 1.18
C ASP A 8 -25.12 6.94 1.61
N LYS A 9 -24.43 6.61 2.70
CA LYS A 9 -23.28 7.37 3.15
C LYS A 9 -22.14 7.04 2.21
N ASP A 10 -21.99 7.87 1.19
CA ASP A 10 -20.72 7.98 0.47
C ASP A 10 -19.60 8.28 1.48
N PHE A 11 -18.43 7.69 1.26
CA PHE A 11 -17.27 7.93 2.11
C PHE A 11 -16.91 9.42 2.11
N GLU A 12 -16.53 9.94 3.28
CA GLU A 12 -16.05 11.32 3.39
C GLU A 12 -14.80 11.51 2.52
N LYS A 13 -14.73 12.63 1.81
CA LYS A 13 -13.56 12.97 1.01
C LYS A 13 -12.46 13.50 1.92
N PHE A 14 -11.25 13.02 1.71
CA PHE A 14 -10.08 13.44 2.46
C PHE A 14 -9.03 14.01 1.50
N GLN A 15 -8.57 15.23 1.78
CA GLN A 15 -7.47 15.84 1.05
C GLN A 15 -6.14 15.30 1.57
N HIS A 16 -5.37 14.65 0.71
CA HIS A 16 -4.08 14.11 1.10
C HIS A 16 -3.12 15.22 1.53
N LYS A 17 -2.43 14.98 2.65
CA LYS A 17 -1.41 15.92 3.17
C LYS A 17 -0.17 16.04 2.27
N LEU A 18 0.03 15.06 1.38
CA LEU A 18 1.11 15.01 0.38
C LEU A 18 0.55 14.41 -0.92
N PRO A 19 1.01 14.84 -2.11
CA PRO A 19 0.59 14.24 -3.38
C PRO A 19 0.90 12.74 -3.45
N VAL A 20 -0.08 11.93 -3.85
CA VAL A 20 0.05 10.48 -4.03
C VAL A 20 0.28 10.17 -5.51
N LEU A 21 1.57 10.10 -5.88
CA LEU A 21 2.00 9.95 -7.27
C LEU A 21 1.74 8.53 -7.82
N SER A 22 1.45 8.48 -9.13
CA SER A 22 1.55 7.26 -9.94
C SER A 22 3.01 6.96 -10.27
N LEU A 23 3.29 5.70 -10.57
CA LEU A 23 4.54 5.29 -11.21
C LEU A 23 4.41 5.31 -12.74
N ILE A 24 5.52 5.61 -13.41
CA ILE A 24 5.67 5.36 -14.85
C ILE A 24 5.98 3.87 -15.03
N ASN A 25 5.42 3.25 -16.06
CA ASN A 25 5.67 1.85 -16.38
C ASN A 25 6.56 1.74 -17.60
N THR A 26 7.42 0.73 -17.62
CA THR A 26 8.09 0.26 -18.84
C THR A 26 8.11 -1.27 -18.84
N TYR A 27 8.14 -1.84 -20.04
CA TYR A 27 8.33 -3.27 -20.28
C TYR A 27 9.63 -3.55 -21.04
N ASN A 28 10.43 -2.50 -21.30
CA ASN A 28 11.65 -2.54 -22.07
C ASN A 28 12.85 -2.30 -21.14
N ASP A 29 13.77 -3.27 -21.11
CA ASP A 29 14.97 -3.20 -20.28
C ASP A 29 15.89 -2.02 -20.71
N ASP A 30 15.91 -1.66 -22.00
CA ASP A 30 16.73 -0.55 -22.53
C ASP A 30 16.18 0.82 -22.09
N GLU A 31 14.85 1.00 -22.12
CA GLU A 31 14.20 2.23 -21.62
C GLU A 31 14.47 2.44 -20.13
N LEU A 32 14.48 1.36 -19.35
CA LEU A 32 14.82 1.41 -17.94
C LEU A 32 16.28 1.84 -17.74
N LEU A 33 17.21 1.24 -18.47
CA LEU A 33 18.64 1.59 -18.39
C LEU A 33 18.88 3.05 -18.79
N ASP A 34 18.23 3.52 -19.86
CA ASP A 34 18.28 4.92 -20.27
C ASP A 34 17.78 5.87 -19.18
N TRP A 35 16.69 5.51 -18.50
CA TRP A 35 16.16 6.29 -17.39
C TRP A 35 17.14 6.32 -16.21
N VAL A 36 17.73 5.19 -15.84
CA VAL A 36 18.74 5.11 -14.76
C VAL A 36 19.95 5.98 -15.10
N ASN A 37 20.49 5.84 -16.31
CA ASN A 37 21.66 6.59 -16.78
C ASN A 37 21.43 8.11 -16.79
N LYS A 38 20.20 8.55 -17.07
CA LYS A 38 19.82 9.97 -17.02
C LYS A 38 19.54 10.49 -15.61
N THR A 39 19.15 9.61 -14.70
CA THR A 39 18.72 9.99 -13.34
C THR A 39 19.89 10.00 -12.37
N ASP A 40 20.50 8.83 -12.12
CA ASP A 40 21.62 8.64 -11.20
C ASP A 40 22.24 7.24 -11.37
N PRO A 41 23.17 7.03 -12.32
CA PRO A 41 23.72 5.70 -12.61
C PRO A 41 24.46 5.06 -11.43
N ASP A 42 25.00 5.87 -10.52
CA ASP A 42 25.70 5.44 -9.30
C ASP A 42 24.78 5.46 -8.06
N GLY A 43 23.52 5.84 -8.24
CA GLY A 43 22.52 5.91 -7.19
C GLY A 43 22.19 4.55 -6.61
N LEU A 44 21.75 4.54 -5.35
CA LEU A 44 21.24 3.35 -4.67
C LEU A 44 19.73 3.24 -4.88
N TYR A 45 19.30 2.18 -5.55
CA TYR A 45 17.91 1.92 -5.88
C TYR A 45 17.34 0.76 -5.06
N SER A 46 16.05 0.85 -4.73
CA SER A 46 15.26 -0.24 -4.18
C SER A 46 14.57 -0.97 -5.33
N VAL A 47 14.69 -2.30 -5.40
CA VAL A 47 13.93 -3.15 -6.32
C VAL A 47 12.97 -3.99 -5.50
N GLU A 48 11.67 -3.78 -5.76
CA GLU A 48 10.58 -4.31 -4.96
C GLU A 48 9.51 -4.95 -5.84
N TRP A 49 8.82 -5.96 -5.31
CA TRP A 49 7.66 -6.52 -5.99
C TRP A 49 6.53 -5.50 -6.04
N LYS A 50 6.05 -5.24 -7.25
CA LYS A 50 4.84 -4.44 -7.45
C LYS A 50 3.61 -5.27 -7.06
N ILE A 51 3.13 -5.07 -5.84
CA ILE A 51 1.92 -5.73 -5.33
C ILE A 51 0.69 -5.27 -6.12
N ASP A 52 -0.15 -6.22 -6.52
CA ASP A 52 -1.38 -5.95 -7.25
C ASP A 52 -2.59 -5.91 -6.32
N GLY A 53 -2.83 -4.75 -5.71
CA GLY A 53 -3.91 -4.56 -4.75
C GLY A 53 -4.58 -3.19 -4.87
N ALA A 54 -4.95 -2.66 -3.72
CA ALA A 54 -5.59 -1.36 -3.56
C ALA A 54 -4.69 -0.42 -2.76
N SER A 55 -4.19 0.61 -3.42
CA SER A 55 -3.34 1.62 -2.79
C SER A 55 -4.10 2.40 -1.71
N ILE A 56 -3.48 2.48 -0.53
CA ILE A 56 -3.97 3.19 0.65
C ILE A 56 -2.88 4.10 1.23
N VAL A 57 -3.30 5.22 1.80
CA VAL A 57 -2.45 6.08 2.64
C VAL A 57 -2.97 6.01 4.08
N LEU A 58 -2.10 5.67 5.02
CA LEU A 58 -2.41 5.67 6.44
C LEU A 58 -1.81 6.89 7.11
N TYR A 59 -2.64 7.61 7.86
CA TYR A 59 -2.25 8.77 8.64
C TYR A 59 -2.27 8.41 10.12
N TYR A 60 -1.08 8.38 10.72
CA TYR A 60 -0.91 8.24 12.17
C TYR A 60 -0.55 9.58 12.77
N GLU A 61 -1.16 9.89 13.90
CA GLU A 61 -0.81 11.06 14.72
C GLU A 61 -0.58 10.62 16.16
N ASN A 62 0.59 10.98 16.70
CA ASN A 62 1.01 10.57 18.04
C ASN A 62 0.90 9.04 18.25
N GLY A 63 1.27 8.26 17.23
CA GLY A 63 1.21 6.81 17.23
C GLY A 63 -0.18 6.20 17.04
N MET A 64 -1.25 6.99 16.90
CA MET A 64 -2.62 6.47 16.73
C MET A 64 -3.09 6.57 15.29
N LEU A 65 -3.68 5.50 14.74
CA LEU A 65 -4.29 5.53 13.41
C LEU A 65 -5.47 6.52 13.41
N LYS A 66 -5.33 7.61 12.64
CA LYS A 66 -6.36 8.63 12.47
C LYS A 66 -7.19 8.38 11.23
N ASN A 67 -6.54 8.20 10.08
CA ASN A 67 -7.23 8.03 8.81
C ASN A 67 -6.58 6.94 7.96
N GLY A 68 -7.41 6.14 7.28
CA GLY A 68 -7.02 5.29 6.16
C GLY A 68 -7.72 5.78 4.90
N VAL A 69 -6.96 6.26 3.93
CA VAL A 69 -7.51 7.03 2.80
C VAL A 69 -7.09 6.38 1.49
N THR A 70 -8.06 6.11 0.62
CA THR A 70 -7.77 5.57 -0.73
C THR A 70 -7.00 6.59 -1.56
N ARG A 71 -6.25 6.14 -2.57
CA ARG A 71 -5.50 7.06 -3.44
C ARG A 71 -6.38 8.11 -4.15
N GLY A 72 -7.57 7.71 -4.61
CA GLY A 72 -8.45 8.56 -5.43
C GLY A 72 -7.74 9.21 -6.62
N SER A 73 -7.83 10.53 -6.73
CA SER A 73 -7.17 11.34 -7.78
C SER A 73 -5.68 11.57 -7.54
N GLY A 74 -5.14 11.11 -6.40
CA GLY A 74 -3.79 11.41 -5.94
C GLY A 74 -3.70 12.66 -5.05
N GLY A 75 -4.67 13.56 -5.13
CA GLY A 75 -4.80 14.71 -4.22
C GLY A 75 -5.96 14.57 -3.22
N ILE A 76 -7.03 13.89 -3.63
CA ILE A 76 -8.21 13.63 -2.80
C ILE A 76 -8.58 12.15 -2.91
N GLY A 77 -8.84 11.55 -1.76
CA GLY A 77 -9.28 10.17 -1.62
C GLY A 77 -10.56 10.04 -0.82
N ASP A 78 -11.06 8.81 -0.75
CA ASP A 78 -12.14 8.42 0.17
C ASP A 78 -11.54 8.00 1.51
N ASP A 79 -12.03 8.55 2.61
CA ASP A 79 -11.76 8.08 3.97
C ASP A 79 -12.50 6.76 4.21
N VAL A 80 -11.73 5.68 4.30
CA VAL A 80 -12.20 4.32 4.50
C VAL A 80 -11.69 3.76 5.83
N THR A 81 -11.47 4.63 6.82
CA THR A 81 -10.79 4.29 8.08
C THR A 81 -11.41 3.10 8.80
N ASP A 82 -12.74 3.04 8.87
CA ASP A 82 -13.42 1.94 9.57
C ASP A 82 -13.16 0.58 8.91
N ASN A 83 -13.08 0.54 7.58
CA ASN A 83 -12.71 -0.68 6.86
C ASN A 83 -11.24 -1.03 7.09
N ILE A 84 -10.37 -0.03 7.05
CA ILE A 84 -8.92 -0.19 7.25
C ILE A 84 -8.57 -0.71 8.65
N ARG A 85 -9.33 -0.33 9.68
CA ARG A 85 -9.17 -0.87 11.05
C ARG A 85 -9.35 -2.40 11.13
N THR A 86 -9.99 -3.01 10.14
CA THR A 86 -10.24 -4.46 10.09
C THR A 86 -9.19 -5.24 9.30
N VAL A 87 -8.31 -4.55 8.56
CA VAL A 87 -7.28 -5.17 7.72
C VAL A 87 -6.15 -5.73 8.60
N ARG A 88 -5.72 -6.97 8.31
CA ARG A 88 -4.65 -7.62 9.06
C ARG A 88 -3.33 -6.86 8.86
N ASN A 89 -2.51 -6.86 9.90
CA ASN A 89 -1.19 -6.21 9.93
C ASN A 89 -1.22 -4.67 9.86
N ILE A 90 -2.37 -4.04 10.14
CA ILE A 90 -2.46 -2.60 10.38
C ILE A 90 -2.58 -2.36 11.90
N PRO A 91 -1.51 -1.91 12.58
CA PRO A 91 -1.58 -1.60 14.00
C PRO A 91 -2.44 -0.36 14.24
N LEU A 92 -3.47 -0.45 15.09
CA LEU A 92 -4.26 0.73 15.47
C LEU A 92 -3.45 1.74 16.32
N ARG A 93 -2.40 1.25 16.97
CA ARG A 93 -1.45 2.02 17.78
C ARG A 93 -0.03 1.54 17.47
N LEU A 94 0.86 2.48 17.15
CA LEU A 94 2.27 2.23 16.90
C LEU A 94 3.05 2.02 18.22
N PRO A 95 4.19 1.33 18.18
CA PRO A 95 5.06 1.13 19.35
C PRO A 95 5.60 2.44 19.95
N GLU A 96 5.63 3.52 19.17
CA GLU A 96 6.12 4.84 19.58
C GLU A 96 5.11 5.93 19.19
N PRO A 97 5.05 7.04 19.97
CA PRO A 97 4.12 8.14 19.74
C PRO A 97 4.60 9.06 18.60
N ILE A 98 4.70 8.51 17.38
CA ILE A 98 5.18 9.23 16.20
C ILE A 98 4.04 9.59 15.25
N THR A 99 4.17 10.73 14.57
CA THR A 99 3.32 11.09 13.43
C THR A 99 3.97 10.60 12.14
N VAL A 100 3.24 9.81 11.36
CA VAL A 100 3.72 9.24 10.10
C VAL A 100 2.58 9.16 9.08
N TYR A 101 2.88 9.54 7.84
CA TYR A 101 2.01 9.36 6.69
C TYR A 101 2.65 8.30 5.81
N LEU A 102 2.08 7.11 5.77
CA LEU A 102 2.65 5.97 5.05
C LEU A 102 1.76 5.48 3.93
N ARG A 103 2.38 4.93 2.89
CA ARG A 103 1.71 4.33 1.75
C ARG A 103 1.85 2.83 1.82
N GLY A 104 0.78 2.15 1.46
CA GLY A 104 0.78 0.71 1.29
C GLY A 104 -0.19 0.25 0.24
N GLU A 105 -0.14 -1.05 -0.01
CA GLU A 105 -1.04 -1.76 -0.90
C GLU A 105 -1.83 -2.77 -0.07
N VAL A 106 -3.15 -2.63 -0.02
CA VAL A 106 -4.04 -3.62 0.59
C VAL A 106 -4.34 -4.70 -0.44
N PHE A 107 -4.12 -5.96 -0.09
CA PHE A 107 -4.22 -7.07 -1.02
C PHE A 107 -4.76 -8.33 -0.35
N MET A 108 -5.08 -9.33 -1.17
CA MET A 108 -5.31 -10.71 -0.77
C MET A 108 -4.26 -11.60 -1.42
N THR A 109 -3.80 -12.63 -0.71
CA THR A 109 -3.00 -13.68 -1.35
C THR A 109 -3.85 -14.45 -2.34
N PHE A 110 -3.23 -15.10 -3.34
CA PHE A 110 -3.99 -15.93 -4.29
C PHE A 110 -4.78 -17.02 -3.58
N LYS A 111 -4.16 -17.71 -2.61
CA LYS A 111 -4.82 -18.70 -1.77
C LYS A 111 -6.02 -18.13 -1.01
N ASP A 112 -5.82 -17.03 -0.28
CA ASP A 112 -6.89 -16.37 0.50
C ASP A 112 -8.04 -15.91 -0.43
N PHE A 113 -7.73 -15.47 -1.66
CA PHE A 113 -8.70 -15.09 -2.67
C PHE A 113 -9.50 -16.28 -3.19
N GLU A 114 -8.84 -17.38 -3.56
CA GLU A 114 -9.49 -18.59 -4.07
C GLU A 114 -10.43 -19.19 -3.02
N GLU A 115 -9.96 -19.37 -1.79
CA GLU A 115 -10.78 -19.87 -0.67
C GLU A 115 -12.00 -18.98 -0.41
N PHE A 116 -11.82 -17.65 -0.42
CA PHE A 116 -12.94 -16.73 -0.26
C PHE A 116 -13.93 -16.81 -1.43
N ASN A 117 -13.43 -16.94 -2.66
CA ASN A 117 -14.25 -16.96 -3.86
C ASN A 117 -15.11 -18.23 -3.94
N GLU A 118 -14.57 -19.38 -3.51
CA GLU A 118 -15.30 -20.66 -3.42
C GLU A 118 -16.47 -20.62 -2.45
N LEU A 119 -16.30 -19.95 -1.31
CA LEU A 119 -17.33 -19.80 -0.28
C LEU A 119 -18.36 -18.72 -0.60
N SER A 120 -18.04 -17.82 -1.55
CA SER A 120 -18.90 -16.70 -1.91
C SER A 120 -19.93 -17.09 -2.96
N SER A 121 -21.12 -16.50 -2.89
CA SER A 121 -22.22 -16.77 -3.83
C SER A 121 -21.99 -16.25 -5.25
N GLY A 122 -20.90 -15.54 -5.50
CA GLY A 122 -20.56 -14.99 -6.82
C GLY A 122 -19.05 -15.01 -7.06
N LYS A 123 -18.63 -15.37 -8.28
CA LYS A 123 -17.21 -15.42 -8.62
C LYS A 123 -16.65 -14.02 -8.88
N TYR A 124 -15.84 -13.52 -7.96
CA TYR A 124 -15.00 -12.36 -8.17
C TYR A 124 -13.93 -12.66 -9.23
N ALA A 125 -13.59 -11.66 -10.04
CA ALA A 125 -12.72 -11.83 -11.21
C ALA A 125 -11.23 -11.95 -10.87
N ASN A 126 -10.74 -11.20 -9.88
CA ASN A 126 -9.34 -11.20 -9.46
C ASN A 126 -9.18 -10.62 -8.03
N PRO A 127 -8.07 -10.92 -7.33
CA PRO A 127 -7.81 -10.45 -5.97
C PRO A 127 -7.70 -8.92 -5.84
N ARG A 128 -7.18 -8.24 -6.87
CA ARG A 128 -7.04 -6.77 -6.89
C ARG A 128 -8.40 -6.08 -6.77
N ASN A 129 -9.34 -6.45 -7.65
CA ASN A 129 -10.70 -5.91 -7.68
C ASN A 129 -11.45 -6.23 -6.40
N LEU A 130 -11.27 -7.45 -5.88
CA LEU A 130 -11.86 -7.83 -4.62
C LEU A 130 -11.33 -6.97 -3.49
N SER A 131 -10.01 -6.79 -3.38
CA SER A 131 -9.38 -5.95 -2.34
C SER A 131 -9.87 -4.50 -2.42
N ALA A 132 -9.90 -3.92 -3.62
CA ALA A 132 -10.37 -2.55 -3.85
C ALA A 132 -11.85 -2.35 -3.48
N GLY A 133 -12.72 -3.30 -3.84
CA GLY A 133 -14.12 -3.28 -3.43
C GLY A 133 -14.31 -3.55 -1.94
N SER A 134 -13.42 -4.33 -1.33
CA SER A 134 -13.50 -4.70 0.09
C SER A 134 -13.21 -3.53 1.02
N ILE A 135 -12.22 -2.70 0.69
CA ILE A 135 -11.93 -1.49 1.47
C ILE A 135 -12.99 -0.39 1.28
N LYS A 136 -13.93 -0.58 0.34
CA LYS A 136 -15.05 0.33 0.05
C LYS A 136 -16.42 -0.26 0.41
N GLN A 137 -16.47 -1.23 1.32
CA GLN A 137 -17.75 -1.73 1.85
C GLN A 137 -18.38 -0.68 2.76
N LYS A 138 -19.71 -0.52 2.70
CA LYS A 138 -20.44 0.40 3.57
C LYS A 138 -20.38 -0.03 5.05
N ASN A 139 -20.29 -1.34 5.29
CA ASN A 139 -20.18 -1.91 6.62
C ASN A 139 -18.81 -2.57 6.81
N SER A 140 -18.03 -2.06 7.76
CA SER A 140 -16.69 -2.59 8.07
C SER A 140 -16.72 -4.02 8.59
N ALA A 141 -17.84 -4.48 9.16
CA ALA A 141 -18.01 -5.88 9.52
C ALA A 141 -17.95 -6.82 8.30
N ASP A 142 -18.32 -6.35 7.11
CA ASP A 142 -18.19 -7.11 5.87
C ASP A 142 -16.77 -7.07 5.29
N THR A 143 -16.02 -5.98 5.52
CA THR A 143 -14.58 -5.95 5.25
C THR A 143 -13.83 -6.90 6.18
N ALA A 144 -14.18 -6.96 7.47
CA ALA A 144 -13.52 -7.78 8.47
C ALA A 144 -13.58 -9.30 8.18
N LYS A 145 -14.62 -9.74 7.47
CA LYS A 145 -14.77 -11.14 7.03
C LYS A 145 -13.81 -11.52 5.90
N ARG A 146 -13.17 -10.53 5.27
CA ARG A 146 -12.33 -10.74 4.09
C ARG A 146 -10.85 -10.80 4.52
N PRO A 147 -10.06 -11.73 3.96
CA PRO A 147 -8.67 -11.96 4.39
C PRO A 147 -7.69 -10.91 3.83
N LEU A 148 -7.98 -9.63 4.06
CA LEU A 148 -7.15 -8.51 3.61
C LEU A 148 -5.89 -8.39 4.45
N ARG A 149 -4.79 -8.03 3.79
CA ARG A 149 -3.49 -7.73 4.38
C ARG A 149 -2.93 -6.47 3.73
N ILE A 150 -1.87 -5.92 4.31
CA ILE A 150 -1.14 -4.77 3.75
C ILE A 150 0.34 -5.13 3.56
N PHE A 151 0.96 -4.53 2.56
CA PHE A 151 2.40 -4.23 2.55
C PHE A 151 2.58 -2.71 2.49
N THR A 152 3.55 -2.17 3.22
CA THR A 152 3.88 -0.74 3.20
C THR A 152 5.22 -0.52 2.53
N TYR A 153 5.30 0.45 1.63
CA TYR A 153 6.46 0.66 0.78
C TYR A 153 6.99 2.10 0.80
N ASP A 154 6.32 3.04 1.46
CA ASP A 154 6.82 4.42 1.53
C ASP A 154 6.25 5.13 2.76
N ALA A 155 6.97 6.12 3.29
CA ALA A 155 6.51 6.90 4.42
C ALA A 155 7.21 8.26 4.54
N THR A 156 6.42 9.25 4.95
CA THR A 156 6.91 10.55 5.42
C THR A 156 6.68 10.69 6.92
N PHE A 157 7.67 11.24 7.62
CA PHE A 157 7.64 11.44 9.07
C PHE A 157 7.70 12.93 9.42
N PRO A 158 6.56 13.64 9.42
CA PRO A 158 6.51 15.04 9.80
C PRO A 158 7.07 15.25 11.21
N GLY A 159 7.90 16.28 11.37
CA GLY A 159 8.50 16.62 12.67
C GLY A 159 9.62 15.68 13.13
N PHE A 160 9.97 14.65 12.35
CA PHE A 160 11.10 13.79 12.67
C PHE A 160 12.42 14.51 12.33
N THR A 161 13.24 14.76 13.35
CA THR A 161 14.44 15.61 13.24
C THR A 161 15.56 15.00 12.41
N LYS A 162 15.61 13.66 12.33
CA LYS A 162 16.59 12.93 11.53
C LYS A 162 16.01 12.60 10.16
N LYS A 163 16.45 13.30 9.13
CA LYS A 163 16.09 12.96 7.74
C LYS A 163 16.62 11.58 7.37
N PHE A 164 15.75 10.74 6.81
CA PHE A 164 16.16 9.51 6.15
C PHE A 164 16.89 9.87 4.86
N LYS A 165 18.04 9.23 4.64
CA LYS A 165 18.90 9.46 3.47
C LYS A 165 18.64 8.46 2.35
N THR A 166 18.11 7.29 2.69
CA THR A 166 17.85 6.22 1.73
C THR A 166 16.47 5.62 1.96
N HIS A 167 15.90 5.07 0.89
CA HIS A 167 14.64 4.33 0.97
C HIS A 167 14.73 3.13 1.92
N GLN A 168 15.88 2.46 1.95
CA GLN A 168 16.16 1.38 2.90
C GLN A 168 15.90 1.79 4.36
N GLN A 169 16.31 2.98 4.76
CA GLN A 169 16.09 3.44 6.13
C GLN A 169 14.60 3.70 6.42
N ILE A 170 13.82 4.09 5.41
CA ILE A 170 12.36 4.25 5.51
C ILE A 170 11.72 2.88 5.72
N LEU A 171 12.05 1.88 4.88
CA LEU A 171 11.53 0.51 5.02
C LEU A 171 11.90 -0.10 6.38
N SER A 172 13.17 0.02 6.80
CA SER A 172 13.59 -0.44 8.13
C SER A 172 12.89 0.30 9.28
N LYS A 173 12.48 1.56 9.08
CA LYS A 173 11.67 2.28 10.08
C LYS A 173 10.24 1.74 10.11
N LEU A 174 9.64 1.45 8.96
CA LEU A 174 8.31 0.85 8.85
C LEU A 174 8.25 -0.52 9.54
N GLU A 175 9.26 -1.37 9.34
CA GLU A 175 9.36 -2.67 10.02
C GLU A 175 9.43 -2.51 11.55
N LYS A 176 10.23 -1.56 12.05
CA LYS A 176 10.29 -1.22 13.49
C LYS A 176 8.96 -0.70 14.04
N LEU A 177 8.14 -0.08 13.19
CA LEU A 177 6.78 0.32 13.50
C LEU A 177 5.76 -0.81 13.30
N THR A 178 6.23 -2.05 13.11
CA THR A 178 5.46 -3.30 12.95
C THR A 178 4.70 -3.42 11.63
N PHE A 179 5.04 -2.61 10.63
CA PHE A 179 4.47 -2.77 9.30
C PHE A 179 5.25 -3.77 8.46
N PRO A 180 4.58 -4.67 7.74
CA PRO A 180 5.22 -5.53 6.77
C PRO A 180 5.64 -4.72 5.53
N VAL A 181 6.85 -4.94 5.05
CA VAL A 181 7.37 -4.38 3.78
C VAL A 181 7.37 -5.46 2.69
N PRO A 182 7.40 -5.10 1.38
CA PRO A 182 7.43 -6.09 0.32
C PRO A 182 8.56 -7.12 0.51
N PRO A 183 8.29 -8.42 0.35
CA PRO A 183 9.30 -9.46 0.49
C PRO A 183 10.35 -9.32 -0.61
N ASP A 184 11.51 -9.96 -0.41
CA ASP A 184 12.61 -9.98 -1.40
C ASP A 184 13.16 -8.61 -1.80
N THR A 185 12.81 -7.52 -1.11
CA THR A 185 13.32 -6.18 -1.40
C THR A 185 14.86 -6.19 -1.40
N VAL A 186 15.46 -5.73 -2.50
CA VAL A 186 16.91 -5.61 -2.63
C VAL A 186 17.32 -4.19 -2.95
N PHE A 187 18.50 -3.81 -2.49
CA PHE A 187 19.10 -2.50 -2.76
C PHE A 187 20.32 -2.67 -3.65
N VAL A 188 20.31 -2.02 -4.81
CA VAL A 188 21.34 -2.19 -5.83
C VAL A 188 21.74 -0.84 -6.42
N ASN A 189 22.99 -0.74 -6.88
CA ASN A 189 23.40 0.43 -7.65
C ASN A 189 22.70 0.45 -9.02
N GLY A 190 22.52 1.64 -9.58
CA GLY A 190 21.84 1.85 -10.87
C GLY A 190 22.30 0.89 -11.98
N SER A 191 23.62 0.72 -12.10
CA SER A 191 24.26 -0.19 -13.06
C SER A 191 23.83 -1.66 -12.96
N LYS A 192 23.23 -2.10 -11.85
CA LYS A 192 22.79 -3.49 -11.61
C LYS A 192 21.27 -3.68 -11.66
N ILE A 193 20.48 -2.62 -11.87
CA ILE A 193 19.01 -2.72 -11.83
C ILE A 193 18.48 -3.72 -12.87
N ALA A 194 18.95 -3.65 -14.11
CA ALA A 194 18.42 -4.51 -15.18
C ALA A 194 18.69 -6.00 -14.92
N GLU A 195 19.88 -6.34 -14.42
CA GLU A 195 20.21 -7.71 -13.99
C GLU A 195 19.31 -8.15 -12.83
N THR A 196 19.13 -7.28 -11.83
CA THR A 196 18.30 -7.55 -10.65
C THR A 196 16.83 -7.80 -11.03
N ILE A 197 16.27 -7.05 -11.98
CA ILE A 197 14.90 -7.29 -12.46
C ILE A 197 14.78 -8.63 -13.18
N LYS A 198 15.81 -9.05 -13.93
CA LYS A 198 15.84 -10.39 -14.55
C LYS A 198 15.85 -11.47 -13.47
N ASP A 199 16.56 -11.27 -12.36
CA ASP A 199 16.52 -12.18 -11.21
C ASP A 199 15.12 -12.27 -10.59
N PHE A 200 14.47 -11.12 -10.38
CA PHE A 200 13.10 -11.08 -9.90
C PHE A 200 12.16 -11.86 -10.83
N LYS A 201 12.19 -11.60 -12.15
CA LYS A 201 11.36 -12.33 -13.13
C LYS A 201 11.55 -13.86 -13.07
N ARG A 202 12.73 -14.34 -12.67
CA ARG A 202 13.04 -15.78 -12.52
C ARG A 202 12.55 -16.36 -11.20
N LYS A 203 12.40 -15.55 -10.15
CA LYS A 203 11.81 -15.98 -8.88
C LYS A 203 10.33 -16.29 -9.12
N LYS A 204 9.98 -17.59 -9.13
CA LYS A 204 8.60 -18.02 -8.97
C LYS A 204 8.15 -17.65 -7.56
N ILE A 205 7.34 -16.61 -7.42
CA ILE A 205 6.56 -16.43 -6.20
C ILE A 205 5.37 -17.38 -6.32
N LEU A 206 5.28 -18.30 -5.36
CA LEU A 206 4.19 -19.26 -5.20
C LEU A 206 2.86 -18.54 -4.91
#